data_AF-A0A841CRB4-F1
#
_entry.id   AF-A0A841CRB4-F1
#
_cell.length_a   1.000
_cell.length_b   1.000
_cell.length_c   1.000
_cell.angle_alpha   90.00
_cell.angle_beta   90.00
_cell.angle_gamma   90.00
#
_symmetry.space_group_name_H-M   'P 1'
#
loop_
_entity.id
_entity.type
_entity.pdbx_description
1 polymer ?
#
loop_
_entity_poly.entity_id
_entity_poly.type
_entity_poly.pdbx_seq_one_letter_code
_entity_poly.pdbx_strand_id
1 'polypeptide(L)'
;MEHDRPTIVSTPAELDDVLDVMTGWGGPALADFRLAGVQGDLKRMSLSVGIRGDAGRGTLIHTSPGAVLFAKGTPGPWATWSPPELLLYDYMTNPTEFPPDAELPLADVREAAQHYLTTGGGRLARIDWQTPPPAHPTAY
;
A
#
# COMPACT_ATOMS: atom_id res chain seq x y z
N MET A 1 -21.93 -10.28 -15.09
CA MET A 1 -20.62 -10.07 -14.47
C MET A 1 -20.86 -9.24 -13.22
N GLU A 2 -20.85 -9.90 -12.07
CA GLU A 2 -21.14 -9.31 -10.76
C GLU A 2 -19.84 -9.32 -9.96
N HIS A 3 -18.90 -8.42 -10.26
CA HIS A 3 -17.65 -8.30 -9.50
C HIS A 3 -17.18 -6.84 -9.51
N ASP A 4 -17.90 -5.97 -8.81
CA ASP A 4 -17.38 -4.65 -8.42
C ASP A 4 -18.05 -4.15 -7.13
N ARG A 5 -18.30 -5.07 -6.19
CA ARG A 5 -18.78 -4.70 -4.86
C ARG A 5 -17.59 -4.67 -3.91
N PRO A 6 -17.31 -3.53 -3.26
CA PRO A 6 -16.23 -3.46 -2.28
C PRO A 6 -16.54 -4.41 -1.12
N THR A 7 -15.53 -5.15 -0.68
CA THR A 7 -15.60 -5.94 0.55
C THR A 7 -15.54 -4.98 1.74
N ILE A 8 -16.59 -4.98 2.59
CA ILE A 8 -16.58 -4.23 3.83
C ILE A 8 -15.96 -5.11 4.91
N VAL A 9 -14.88 -4.62 5.52
CA VAL A 9 -14.24 -5.24 6.70
C VAL A 9 -14.46 -4.34 7.91
N SER A 10 -14.74 -4.94 9.06
CA SER A 10 -15.01 -4.23 10.32
C SER A 10 -14.05 -4.62 11.43
N THR A 11 -13.31 -5.72 11.26
CA THR A 11 -12.38 -6.23 12.28
C THR A 11 -10.97 -6.42 11.72
N PRO A 12 -9.92 -6.38 12.58
CA PRO A 12 -8.56 -6.70 12.17
C PRO A 12 -8.42 -8.09 11.55
N ALA A 13 -9.17 -9.09 12.05
CA ALA A 13 -9.13 -10.45 11.52
C ALA A 13 -9.68 -10.53 10.08
N GLU A 14 -10.82 -9.89 9.81
CA GLU A 14 -11.38 -9.82 8.45
C GLU A 14 -10.44 -9.07 7.48
N LEU A 15 -9.74 -8.05 7.98
CA LEU A 15 -8.72 -7.36 7.20
C LEU A 15 -7.53 -8.29 6.90
N ASP A 16 -7.06 -9.05 7.89
CA ASP A 16 -5.99 -10.03 7.70
C ASP A 16 -6.38 -11.10 6.69
N ASP A 17 -7.64 -11.57 6.68
CA ASP A 17 -8.14 -12.53 5.69
C ASP A 17 -8.03 -11.96 4.26
N VAL A 18 -8.34 -10.67 4.06
CA VAL A 18 -8.19 -10.00 2.76
C VAL A 18 -6.71 -9.93 2.35
N LEU A 19 -5.82 -9.57 3.28
CA LEU A 19 -4.39 -9.51 3.02
C LEU A 19 -3.81 -10.90 2.74
N ASP A 20 -4.30 -11.95 3.40
CA ASP A 20 -3.93 -13.34 3.15
C ASP A 20 -4.30 -13.76 1.74
N VAL A 21 -5.50 -13.42 1.27
CA VAL A 21 -5.90 -13.66 -0.12
C VAL A 21 -4.93 -13.01 -1.10
N MET A 22 -4.55 -11.74 -0.86
CA MET A 22 -3.59 -11.03 -1.71
C MET A 22 -2.21 -11.68 -1.71
N THR A 23 -1.74 -12.21 -0.58
CA THR A 23 -0.44 -12.92 -0.53
C THR A 23 -0.41 -14.15 -1.44
N GLY A 24 -1.56 -14.76 -1.74
CA GLY A 24 -1.68 -15.93 -2.59
C GLY A 24 -1.69 -15.66 -4.10
N TRP A 25 -1.70 -14.40 -4.56
CA TRP A 25 -1.87 -14.08 -5.99
C TRP A 25 -0.64 -14.30 -6.87
N GLY A 26 0.51 -14.66 -6.27
CA GLY A 26 1.71 -15.06 -7.01
C GLY A 26 2.50 -13.91 -7.65
N GLY A 27 2.16 -12.66 -7.34
CA GLY A 27 2.87 -11.46 -7.79
C GLY A 27 2.51 -10.22 -6.96
N PRO A 28 3.16 -9.06 -7.20
CA PRO A 28 2.86 -7.81 -6.51
C PRO A 28 1.41 -7.39 -6.75
N ALA A 29 0.64 -7.25 -5.68
CA ALA A 29 -0.76 -6.85 -5.72
C ALA A 29 -0.98 -5.57 -4.91
N LEU A 30 -1.77 -4.64 -5.44
CA LEU A 30 -2.15 -3.41 -4.74
C LEU A 30 -3.66 -3.42 -4.45
N ALA A 31 -4.05 -3.05 -3.23
CA ALA A 31 -5.44 -2.83 -2.84
C ALA A 31 -5.61 -1.46 -2.17
N ASP A 32 -6.72 -0.77 -2.45
CA ASP A 32 -7.02 0.53 -1.84
C ASP A 32 -8.09 0.39 -0.76
N PHE A 33 -7.72 0.69 0.48
CA PHE A 33 -8.61 0.65 1.64
C PHE A 33 -9.14 2.05 1.94
N ARG A 34 -10.46 2.16 2.14
CA ARG A 34 -11.15 3.41 2.45
C ARG A 34 -12.06 3.23 3.64
N LEU A 35 -12.26 4.30 4.40
CA LEU A 35 -13.19 4.31 5.52
C LEU A 35 -14.64 4.30 5.01
N ALA A 36 -15.42 3.31 5.43
CA ALA A 36 -16.84 3.23 5.13
C ALA A 36 -17.66 4.16 6.04
N GLY A 37 -18.74 4.74 5.52
CA GLY A 37 -19.71 5.52 6.32
C GLY A 37 -19.24 6.89 6.80
N VAL A 38 -18.03 7.34 6.44
CA VAL A 38 -17.51 8.68 6.80
C VAL A 38 -17.90 9.75 5.78
N GLN A 39 -17.93 11.01 6.22
CA GLN A 39 -18.22 12.18 5.37
C GLN A 39 -17.08 13.20 5.38
N GLY A 40 -17.15 14.16 4.46
CA GLY A 40 -16.18 15.25 4.35
C GLY A 40 -14.79 14.76 3.97
N ASP A 41 -13.78 15.35 4.60
CA ASP A 41 -12.37 15.12 4.31
C ASP A 41 -11.91 13.69 4.56
N LEU A 42 -12.52 13.01 5.52
CA LEU A 42 -12.24 11.60 5.83
C LEU A 42 -12.59 10.66 4.68
N LYS A 43 -13.56 11.03 3.82
CA LYS A 43 -13.90 10.24 2.61
C LYS A 43 -12.76 10.25 1.58
N ARG A 44 -11.89 11.25 1.63
CA ARG A 44 -10.72 11.37 0.75
C ARG A 44 -9.49 10.67 1.32
N MET A 45 -9.59 10.10 2.52
CA MET A 45 -8.52 9.31 3.10
C MET A 45 -8.55 7.89 2.53
N SER A 46 -7.39 7.39 2.16
CA SER A 46 -7.21 5.98 1.80
C SER A 46 -5.84 5.48 2.24
N LEU A 47 -5.76 4.17 2.40
CA LEU A 47 -4.51 3.45 2.55
C LEU A 47 -4.42 2.45 1.40
N SER A 48 -3.52 2.68 0.45
CA SER A 48 -3.19 1.69 -0.55
C SER A 48 -2.12 0.75 0.00
N VAL A 49 -2.36 -0.55 -0.07
CA VAL A 49 -1.49 -1.59 0.49
C VAL A 49 -1.01 -2.48 -0.65
N GLY A 50 0.29 -2.42 -0.91
CA GLY A 50 0.98 -3.32 -1.84
C GLY A 50 1.47 -4.55 -1.09
N ILE A 51 1.21 -5.75 -1.62
CA ILE A 51 1.70 -7.02 -1.07
C ILE A 51 2.49 -7.77 -2.15
N ARG A 52 3.68 -8.21 -1.77
CA ARG A 52 4.53 -9.11 -2.53
C ARG A 52 4.80 -10.34 -1.65
N GLY A 53 3.83 -11.25 -1.66
CA GLY A 53 3.73 -12.36 -0.70
C GLY A 53 4.91 -13.33 -0.75
N ASP A 54 5.41 -13.63 -1.95
CA ASP A 54 6.56 -14.51 -2.20
C ASP A 54 7.86 -14.01 -1.57
N ALA A 55 8.03 -12.68 -1.47
CA ALA A 55 9.19 -12.05 -0.84
C ALA A 55 8.98 -11.70 0.63
N GLY A 56 7.77 -11.95 1.19
CA GLY A 56 7.43 -11.54 2.56
C GLY A 56 7.49 -10.03 2.76
N ARG A 57 7.20 -9.25 1.71
CA ARG A 57 7.30 -7.78 1.70
C ARG A 57 6.02 -7.13 1.20
N GLY A 58 5.93 -5.83 1.45
CA GLY A 58 4.86 -4.99 0.94
C GLY A 58 5.21 -3.52 1.04
N THR A 59 4.30 -2.66 0.61
CA THR A 59 4.45 -1.21 0.65
C THR A 59 3.11 -0.55 1.00
N LEU A 60 3.16 0.73 1.37
CA LEU A 60 1.99 1.49 1.76
C LEU A 60 1.99 2.86 1.08
N ILE A 61 0.82 3.30 0.64
CA ILE A 61 0.54 4.70 0.28
C ILE A 61 -0.56 5.19 1.20
N HIS A 62 -0.26 6.19 2.01
CA HIS A 62 -1.28 6.92 2.77
C HIS A 62 -1.67 8.17 1.99
N THR A 63 -2.95 8.28 1.65
CA THR A 63 -3.51 9.45 0.99
C THR A 63 -4.43 10.17 1.97
N SER A 64 -4.22 11.48 2.09
CA SER A 64 -5.02 12.38 2.92
C SER A 64 -5.23 13.71 2.18
N PRO A 65 -6.19 14.56 2.61
CA PRO A 65 -6.35 15.87 2.01
C PRO A 65 -5.05 16.68 1.99
N GLY A 66 -4.49 16.89 0.80
CA GLY A 66 -3.27 17.68 0.58
C GLY A 66 -1.96 16.90 0.69
N ALA A 67 -1.97 15.59 0.95
CA ALA A 67 -0.74 14.79 1.00
C ALA A 67 -0.94 13.36 0.50
N VAL A 68 0.01 12.90 -0.33
CA VAL A 68 0.21 11.50 -0.69
C VAL A 68 1.59 11.12 -0.16
N LEU A 69 1.64 10.09 0.68
CA LEU A 69 2.86 9.69 1.37
C LEU A 69 3.10 8.20 1.18
N PHE A 70 4.32 7.84 0.85
CA PHE A 70 4.79 6.48 0.70
C PHE A 70 5.44 6.04 2.00
N ALA A 71 5.28 4.78 2.37
CA ALA A 71 6.12 4.18 3.41
C ALA A 71 7.59 4.35 3.05
N LYS A 72 8.41 4.57 4.07
CA LYS A 72 9.86 4.52 3.98
C LYS A 72 10.36 3.37 4.83
N GLY A 73 10.89 2.37 4.16
CA GLY A 73 11.44 1.18 4.75
C GLY A 73 12.91 0.98 4.38
N THR A 74 13.29 -0.28 4.23
CA THR A 74 14.64 -0.65 3.82
C THR A 74 14.59 -1.15 2.38
N PRO A 75 15.45 -0.64 1.49
CA PRO A 75 15.52 -1.12 0.11
C PRO A 75 15.59 -2.65 0.06
N GLY A 76 14.79 -3.24 -0.83
CA GLY A 76 14.88 -4.66 -1.10
C GLY A 76 16.19 -5.02 -1.82
N PRO A 77 16.55 -6.30 -1.91
CA PRO A 77 17.77 -6.74 -2.59
C PRO A 77 17.80 -6.40 -4.09
N TRP A 78 16.66 -6.06 -4.70
CA TRP A 78 16.53 -5.61 -6.09
C TRP A 78 16.97 -4.15 -6.30
N ALA A 79 16.97 -3.33 -5.25
CA ALA A 79 17.37 -1.92 -5.34
C ALA A 79 18.87 -1.72 -5.58
N THR A 80 19.68 -2.77 -5.36
CA THR A 80 21.13 -2.77 -5.61
C THR A 80 21.51 -3.36 -6.97
N TRP A 81 20.54 -3.80 -7.77
CA TRP A 81 20.78 -4.29 -9.13
C TRP A 81 21.21 -3.15 -10.06
N SER A 82 21.86 -3.49 -11.18
CA SER A 82 22.32 -2.52 -12.17
C SER A 82 21.78 -2.88 -13.56
N PRO A 83 20.87 -2.06 -14.14
CA PRO A 83 20.21 -0.92 -13.52
C PRO A 83 19.30 -1.34 -12.34
N PRO A 84 19.02 -0.46 -11.37
CA PRO A 84 18.08 -0.77 -10.31
C PRO A 84 16.70 -1.01 -10.91
N GLU A 85 16.05 -2.11 -10.52
CA GLU A 85 14.69 -2.40 -10.96
C GLU A 85 13.72 -1.47 -10.23
N LEU A 86 12.74 -0.93 -10.96
CA LEU A 86 11.68 -0.11 -10.35
C LEU A 86 10.81 -0.99 -9.47
N LEU A 87 10.44 -0.49 -8.30
CA LEU A 87 9.45 -1.14 -7.46
C LEU A 87 8.07 -0.90 -8.05
N LEU A 88 7.49 -1.95 -8.62
CA LEU A 88 6.17 -1.89 -9.25
C LEU A 88 5.18 -2.75 -8.46
N TYR A 89 4.04 -2.17 -8.13
CA TYR A 89 2.87 -2.90 -7.66
C TYR A 89 1.71 -2.64 -8.62
N ASP A 90 1.00 -3.69 -9.02
CA ASP A 90 -0.10 -3.58 -9.96
C ASP A 90 -1.42 -3.34 -9.25
N TYR A 91 -2.15 -2.30 -9.68
CA TYR A 91 -3.55 -2.10 -9.37
C TYR A 91 -4.36 -2.18 -10.66
N MET A 92 -5.22 -3.20 -10.82
CA MET A 92 -6.05 -3.39 -12.02
C MET A 92 -5.26 -3.27 -13.34
N THR A 93 -4.12 -3.95 -13.47
CA THR A 93 -3.20 -3.89 -14.64
C THR A 93 -2.54 -2.52 -14.89
N ASN A 94 -2.65 -1.59 -13.94
CA ASN A 94 -1.93 -0.32 -13.96
C ASN A 94 -0.73 -0.40 -12.99
N PRO A 95 0.51 -0.56 -13.50
CA PRO A 95 1.69 -0.58 -12.66
C PRO A 95 1.87 0.77 -11.98
N THR A 96 2.00 0.75 -10.66
CA THR A 96 2.31 1.94 -9.86
C THR A 96 3.78 1.87 -9.46
N GLU A 97 4.53 2.92 -9.78
CA GLU A 97 5.91 3.08 -9.37
C GLU A 97 6.02 3.54 -7.92
N PHE A 98 6.94 2.92 -7.19
CA PHE A 98 7.26 3.25 -5.82
C PHE A 98 8.73 3.62 -5.68
N PRO A 99 9.08 4.46 -4.67
CA PRO A 99 10.47 4.65 -4.29
C PRO A 99 11.19 3.32 -4.00
N PRO A 100 12.50 3.23 -4.31
CA PRO A 100 13.26 1.99 -4.13
C PRO A 100 13.39 1.56 -2.65
N ASP A 101 13.17 2.48 -1.72
CA ASP A 101 13.19 2.25 -0.28
C ASP A 101 11.78 2.16 0.33
N ALA A 102 10.72 2.00 -0.47
CA ALA A 102 9.34 1.99 0.03
C ALA A 102 8.84 0.64 0.54
N GLU A 103 9.63 -0.43 0.44
CA GLU A 103 9.23 -1.75 0.96
C GLU A 103 9.50 -1.91 2.45
N LEU A 104 8.51 -2.52 3.11
CA LEU A 104 8.51 -2.91 4.51
C LEU A 104 8.39 -4.43 4.64
N PRO A 105 8.81 -5.02 5.77
CA PRO A 105 8.42 -6.38 6.14
C PRO A 105 6.89 -6.52 6.13
N LEU A 106 6.37 -7.64 5.62
CA LEU A 106 4.92 -7.86 5.51
C LEU A 106 4.18 -7.76 6.87
N ALA A 107 4.85 -8.11 7.97
CA ALA A 107 4.29 -7.95 9.31
C ALA A 107 4.01 -6.48 9.67
N ASP A 108 4.91 -5.56 9.29
CA ASP A 108 4.72 -4.12 9.53
C ASP A 108 3.60 -3.55 8.64
N VAL A 109 3.48 -4.06 7.41
CA VAL A 109 2.40 -3.70 6.48
C VAL A 109 1.03 -4.09 7.06
N ARG A 110 0.91 -5.31 7.61
CA ARG A 110 -0.31 -5.79 8.27
C ARG A 110 -0.66 -4.94 9.47
N GLU A 111 0.30 -4.71 10.37
CA GLU A 111 0.06 -3.88 11.55
C GLU A 111 -0.39 -2.46 11.16
N ALA A 112 0.21 -1.86 10.13
CA ALA A 112 -0.18 -0.54 9.65
C ALA A 112 -1.61 -0.52 9.09
N ALA A 113 -2.02 -1.55 8.36
CA ALA A 113 -3.38 -1.67 7.86
C ALA A 113 -4.40 -1.83 9.00
N GLN A 114 -4.09 -2.66 10.00
CA GLN A 114 -4.91 -2.81 11.20
C GLN A 114 -4.98 -1.51 12.02
N HIS A 115 -3.86 -0.78 12.12
CA HIS A 115 -3.81 0.52 12.78
C HIS A 115 -4.69 1.55 12.05
N TYR A 116 -4.64 1.59 10.72
CA TYR A 116 -5.49 2.46 9.91
C TYR A 116 -6.98 2.16 10.15
N LEU A 117 -7.36 0.88 10.19
CA LEU A 117 -8.72 0.45 10.51
C LEU A 117 -9.16 0.91 11.91
N THR A 118 -8.34 0.64 12.93
CA THR A 118 -8.72 0.86 14.34
C THR A 118 -8.68 2.31 14.78
N THR A 119 -7.90 3.15 14.11
CA THR A 119 -7.79 4.60 14.41
C THR A 119 -8.67 5.47 13.52
N GLY A 120 -9.40 4.88 12.56
CA GLY A 120 -10.21 5.65 11.62
C GLY A 120 -9.36 6.46 10.64
N GLY A 121 -8.29 5.85 10.12
CA GLY A 121 -7.48 6.39 9.03
C GLY A 121 -6.08 6.87 9.42
N GLY A 122 -5.64 6.62 10.66
CA GLY A 122 -4.33 7.02 11.14
C GLY A 122 -3.17 6.29 10.47
N ARG A 123 -1.99 6.94 10.48
CA ARG A 123 -0.72 6.32 10.07
C ARG A 123 -0.04 5.73 11.29
N LEU A 124 0.53 4.54 11.12
CA LEU A 124 1.32 3.91 12.18
C LEU A 124 2.60 4.71 12.44
N ALA A 125 2.76 5.21 13.66
CA ALA A 125 3.81 6.18 14.01
C ALA A 125 5.24 5.65 13.94
N ARG A 126 5.44 4.33 14.07
CA ARG A 126 6.76 3.68 13.97
C ARG A 126 7.25 3.52 12.52
N ILE A 127 6.39 3.76 11.53
CA ILE A 127 6.74 3.75 10.11
C ILE A 127 7.11 5.18 9.72
N ASP A 128 8.29 5.33 9.11
CA ASP A 128 8.68 6.58 8.47
C ASP A 128 7.91 6.75 7.16
N TRP A 129 7.59 8.00 6.81
CA TRP A 129 6.82 8.33 5.62
C TRP A 129 7.58 9.36 4.78
N GLN A 130 7.49 9.23 3.47
CA GLN A 130 8.14 10.13 2.52
C GLN A 130 7.20 10.59 1.42
N THR A 131 7.51 11.73 0.82
CA THR A 131 6.79 12.21 -0.36
C THR A 131 7.14 11.35 -1.57
N PRO A 132 6.27 11.30 -2.59
CA PRO A 132 6.61 10.70 -3.87
C PRO A 132 7.96 11.23 -4.38
N PRO A 133 8.71 10.40 -5.13
CA PRO A 133 9.88 10.89 -5.82
C PRO A 133 9.43 11.99 -6.79
N PRO A 134 10.28 13.00 -7.07
CA PRO A 134 9.96 13.98 -8.10
C PRO A 134 9.63 13.22 -9.39
N ALA A 135 8.52 13.59 -10.04
CA ALA A 135 8.07 12.92 -11.26
C ALA A 135 9.26 12.81 -12.22
N HIS A 136 9.58 11.59 -12.65
CA HIS A 136 10.53 11.42 -13.74
C HIS A 136 9.99 12.22 -14.93
N PRO A 137 10.75 13.19 -15.49
CA PRO A 137 10.35 13.78 -16.74
C PRO A 137 10.31 12.65 -17.75
N THR A 138 9.11 12.20 -18.13
CA THR A 138 8.91 11.30 -19.26
C THR A 138 9.53 12.00 -20.46
N ALA A 139 10.72 11.57 -20.86
CA ALA A 139 11.29 11.90 -22.14
C ALA A 139 10.38 11.25 -23.19
N TYR A 140 9.50 12.07 -23.78
CA TYR A 140 8.81 11.76 -25.02
C TYR A 140 9.77 11.93 -26.20
#